data_AF-A0A1X7GNN5-F1
#
_entry.id   AF-A0A1X7GNN5-F1
#
_cell.length_a   1.000
_cell.length_b   1.000
_cell.length_c   1.000
_cell.angle_alpha   90.00
_cell.angle_beta   90.00
_cell.angle_gamma   90.00
#
_symmetry.space_group_name_H-M   'P 1'
#
loop_
_entity.id
_entity.type
_entity.pdbx_description
1 polymer ?
#
loop_
_entity_poly.entity_id
_entity_poly.type
_entity_poly.pdbx_seq_one_letter_code
_entity_poly.pdbx_strand_id
1 'polypeptide(L)' 'MLKDFQVRVVANAYITRVNEGEGIIDQVVSTYPMQADDLDKVLAYVYVIRPDLVPTK' A
#
# COMPACT_ATOMS: atom_id res chain seq x y z
N MET A 1 -14.24 -5.36 -3.35
CA MET A 1 -13.49 -5.36 -4.62
C MET A 1 -13.36 -3.96 -5.16
N LEU A 2 -12.14 -3.44 -5.09
CA LEU A 2 -11.73 -2.16 -5.66
C LEU A 2 -11.58 -2.30 -7.18
N LYS A 3 -11.95 -1.23 -7.89
CA LYS A 3 -11.61 -1.06 -9.32
C LYS A 3 -10.13 -0.71 -9.46
N ASP A 4 -9.54 -0.99 -10.61
CA ASP A 4 -8.11 -0.75 -10.88
C ASP A 4 -7.64 0.67 -10.53
N PHE A 5 -8.42 1.70 -10.87
CA PHE A 5 -8.04 3.08 -10.54
C PHE A 5 -8.03 3.33 -9.02
N GLN A 6 -8.92 2.66 -8.27
CA GLN A 6 -8.98 2.79 -6.80
C GLN A 6 -7.77 2.12 -6.16
N VAL A 7 -7.32 0.97 -6.68
CA VAL A 7 -6.08 0.31 -6.25
C VAL A 7 -4.89 1.28 -6.37
N ARG A 8 -4.77 1.97 -7.51
CA ARG A 8 -3.68 2.94 -7.74
C ARG A 8 -3.76 4.15 -6.80
N VAL A 9 -4.96 4.67 -6.56
CA VAL A 9 -5.16 5.81 -5.64
C VAL A 9 -4.75 5.42 -4.22
N VAL A 10 -5.21 4.26 -3.74
CA VAL A 10 -4.89 3.79 -2.38
C VAL A 10 -3.40 3.48 -2.25
N ALA A 11 -2.79 2.83 -3.23
CA ALA A 11 -1.35 2.54 -3.21
C ALA A 11 -0.50 3.83 -3.15
N ASN A 12 -0.85 4.85 -3.94
CA ASN A 12 -0.18 6.15 -3.86
C ASN A 12 -0.40 6.82 -2.51
N ALA A 13 -1.59 6.71 -1.92
CA ALA A 13 -1.84 7.23 -0.57
C ALA A 13 -0.92 6.57 0.47
N TYR A 14 -0.69 5.26 0.39
CA TYR A 14 0.24 4.57 1.29
C TYR A 14 1.67 5.03 1.09
N ILE A 15 2.13 5.15 -0.15
CA ILE A 15 3.47 5.65 -0.48
C ILE A 15 3.66 7.06 0.07
N THR A 16 2.68 7.95 -0.10
CA THR A 16 2.75 9.32 0.43
C THR A 16 2.90 9.30 1.94
N ARG A 17 2.08 8.54 2.67
CA ARG A 17 2.15 8.50 4.13
C ARG A 17 3.49 7.96 4.64
N VAL A 18 4.07 6.95 3.97
CA VAL A 18 5.42 6.48 4.28
C VAL A 18 6.47 7.56 3.99
N ASN A 19 6.35 8.29 2.87
CA ASN A 19 7.26 9.39 2.53
C ASN A 19 7.22 10.55 3.53
N GLU A 20 6.03 10.87 4.05
CA GLU A 20 5.83 11.90 5.08
C GLU A 20 6.27 11.42 6.48
N GLY A 21 6.77 10.19 6.61
CA GLY A 21 7.31 9.67 7.86
C GLY A 21 6.26 9.18 8.85
N GLU A 22 5.04 8.86 8.39
CA GLU A 22 3.98 8.31 9.25
C GLU A 22 4.25 6.87 9.73
N GLY A 23 5.32 6.24 9.24
CA GLY A 23 5.75 4.91 9.65
C GLY A 23 6.23 4.05 8.49
N ILE A 24 6.38 2.75 8.74
CA ILE A 24 6.65 1.75 7.69
C ILE A 24 5.35 1.30 7.02
N ILE A 25 5.46 0.64 5.86
CA ILE A 25 4.29 0.23 5.06
C ILE A 25 3.29 -0.61 5.87
N ASP A 26 3.76 -1.53 6.72
CA ASP A 26 2.90 -2.39 7.55
C ASP A 26 2.06 -1.59 8.55
N GLN A 27 2.63 -0.52 9.11
CA GLN A 27 1.92 0.38 10.03
C GLN A 27 0.84 1.16 9.29
N VAL A 28 1.17 1.72 8.11
CA VAL A 28 0.23 2.51 7.30
C VAL A 28 -0.94 1.64 6.80
N VAL A 29 -0.66 0.44 6.31
CA VAL A 29 -1.66 -0.51 5.80
C VAL A 29 -2.67 -0.89 6.90
N SER A 30 -2.20 -1.12 8.12
CA SER A 30 -3.05 -1.51 9.26
C SER A 30 -4.13 -0.48 9.60
N THR A 31 -4.01 0.76 9.12
CA THR A 31 -4.97 1.84 9.39
C THR A 31 -6.24 1.78 8.54
N TYR A 32 -6.26 0.98 7.47
CA TYR A 32 -7.42 0.84 6.59
C TYR A 32 -7.95 -0.59 6.58
N PRO A 33 -9.13 -0.86 7.17
CA PRO A 33 -9.77 -2.16 7.00
C PRO A 33 -10.20 -2.34 5.54
N MET A 34 -9.63 -3.33 4.88
CA MET A 34 -10.01 -3.73 3.52
C MET A 34 -9.96 -5.25 3.35
N GLN A 35 -10.59 -5.75 2.29
CA GLN A 35 -10.57 -7.17 1.96
C GLN A 35 -9.15 -7.61 1.55
N ALA A 36 -8.76 -8.83 1.92
CA ALA A 36 -7.42 -9.36 1.64
C ALA A 36 -7.04 -9.29 0.16
N ASP A 37 -7.94 -9.69 -0.75
CA ASP A 37 -7.69 -9.64 -2.19
C ASP A 37 -7.45 -8.21 -2.72
N ASP A 38 -8.12 -7.22 -2.15
CA ASP A 38 -7.92 -5.81 -2.53
C ASP A 38 -6.60 -5.29 -1.95
N LEU A 39 -6.25 -5.72 -0.73
CA LEU A 39 -4.98 -5.39 -0.09
C LEU A 39 -3.78 -5.92 -0.88
N ASP A 40 -3.84 -7.18 -1.31
CA ASP A 40 -2.75 -7.81 -2.08
C ASP A 40 -2.49 -7.06 -3.38
N LYS A 41 -3.55 -6.61 -4.07
CA LYS A 41 -3.43 -5.79 -5.29
C LYS A 41 -2.82 -4.42 -5.01
N VAL A 42 -3.21 -3.78 -3.92
CA VAL A 42 -2.66 -2.49 -3.50
C VAL A 42 -1.18 -2.63 -3.17
N LEU A 43 -0.81 -3.61 -2.35
CA LEU A 43 0.58 -3.87 -1.97
C LEU A 43 1.45 -4.23 -3.17
N ALA A 44 0.96 -5.07 -4.08
CA ALA A 44 1.67 -5.36 -5.32
C ALA A 44 1.99 -4.07 -6.10
N TYR A 45 1.03 -3.15 -6.20
CA TYR A 45 1.27 -1.86 -6.87
C TYR A 45 2.24 -0.96 -6.10
N VAL A 46 2.14 -0.91 -4.77
CA VAL A 46 3.10 -0.19 -3.91
C VAL A 46 4.51 -0.68 -4.19
N TYR A 47 4.73 -1.99 -4.21
CA TYR A 47 6.06 -2.60 -4.38
C TYR A 47 6.61 -2.49 -5.80
N VAL A 48 5.76 -2.32 -6.82
CA VAL A 48 6.21 -1.98 -8.17
C VAL A 48 6.79 -0.56 -8.21
N ILE A 49 6.17 0.40 -7.51
CA ILE A 49 6.63 1.80 -7.50
C ILE A 49 7.76 2.03 -6.50
N ARG A 50 7.68 1.36 -5.35
CA ARG A 50 8.63 1.45 -4.23
C ARG A 50 9.09 0.06 -3.80
N PRO A 51 9.97 -0.58 -4.59
CA PRO A 51 10.50 -1.91 -4.27
C PRO A 51 11.26 -1.95 -2.94
N ASP A 52 11.78 -0.81 -2.48
CA ASP A 52 12.46 -0.65 -1.19
C ASP A 52 11.54 -0.84 0.01
N LEU A 53 10.22 -0.74 -0.18
CA LEU A 53 9.22 -0.98 0.88
C LEU A 53 8.81 -2.45 0.99
N VAL A 54 9.33 -3.35 0.15
CA VAL A 54 9.05 -4.78 0.24
C VAL A 54 9.65 -5.33 1.54
N PRO A 55 8.86 -6.00 2.41
CA PRO A 55 9.40 -6.59 3.63
C PRO A 55 10.52 -7.60 3.33
N THR A 56 11.68 -7.39 3.96
CA THR A 56 12.74 -8.40 4.00
C THR A 56 12.32 -9.47 5.02
N LYS A 57 12.16 -10.71 4.53
CA LYS A 57 11.78 -11.88 5.34
C LYS A 57 12.78 -12.15 6.46
#